data_AF-A0A963BFC6-F1
#
_entry.id   AF-A0A963BFC6-F1
#
_cell.length_a   1.000
_cell.length_b   1.000
_cell.length_c   1.000
_cell.angle_alpha   90.00
_cell.angle_beta   90.00
_cell.angle_gamma   90.00
#
_symmetry.space_group_name_H-M   'P 1'
#
loop_
_entity.id
_entity.type
_entity.pdbx_description
1 polymer ?
#
loop_
_entity_poly.entity_id
_entity_poly.type
_entity_poly.pdbx_seq_one_letter_code
_entity_poly.pdbx_strand_id
1 'polypeptide(L)'
;TRRCPFCDVAHGKPKPLDSEEPRRLASTIAEMGLKYVVITSVDRDDLRDGGAGHFVECIRATRAQSPEIRIEVLTPDFRGRVERALEIFLEAPPDVFNHNLETVPRLYREARPGADYQGSLNLLKQFKAQHPEVPSKSGIMVGLGEELDEIRQVMEDLRAHEVEMLTIGQYLQPSRHHLPVSRFVTPEEFQDMATMAQELGFSNVASAPMVRSSYHADLQARELV
;
A
#
# COMPACT_ATOMS: atom_id res chain seq x y z
N THR A 1 0.56 14.76 6.27
CA THR A 1 1.13 15.26 7.55
C THR A 1 2.56 14.81 7.79
N ARG A 2 3.10 13.89 6.98
CA ARG A 2 4.50 13.43 7.05
C ARG A 2 5.27 13.79 5.77
N ARG A 3 6.56 13.46 5.75
CA ARG A 3 7.45 13.72 4.61
C ARG A 3 8.42 12.54 4.45
N CYS A 4 8.01 11.51 3.72
CA CYS A 4 8.89 10.43 3.31
C CYS A 4 9.83 10.94 2.19
N PRO A 5 11.16 10.91 2.35
CA PRO A 5 12.09 11.51 1.38
C PRO A 5 12.12 10.89 -0.02
N PHE A 6 11.41 9.79 -0.27
CA PHE A 6 11.21 9.21 -1.60
C PHE A 6 9.93 9.67 -2.30
N CYS A 7 8.98 10.27 -1.56
CA CYS A 7 7.61 10.51 -2.02
C CYS A 7 7.46 11.92 -2.59
N ASP A 8 6.84 12.02 -3.78
CA ASP A 8 6.62 13.31 -4.46
C ASP A 8 5.40 14.10 -3.94
N VAL A 9 4.69 13.56 -2.96
CA VAL A 9 3.53 14.24 -2.37
C VAL A 9 4.01 15.40 -1.50
N ALA A 10 3.46 16.60 -1.76
CA ALA A 10 3.79 17.80 -1.01
C ALA A 10 3.52 17.63 0.51
N HIS A 11 4.46 18.10 1.32
CA HIS A 11 4.32 18.14 2.77
C HIS A 11 3.73 19.49 3.21
N GLY A 12 2.92 19.48 4.27
CA GLY A 12 2.34 20.70 4.82
C GLY A 12 1.23 20.42 5.83
N LYS A 13 0.62 21.51 6.32
CA LYS A 13 -0.59 21.43 7.14
C LYS A 13 -1.78 21.12 6.23
N PRO A 14 -2.49 19.99 6.43
CA PRO A 14 -3.63 19.66 5.60
C PRO A 14 -4.78 20.65 5.81
N LYS A 15 -5.63 20.76 4.79
CA LYS A 15 -6.95 21.40 4.93
C LYS A 15 -7.86 20.51 5.78
N PRO A 16 -8.98 21.07 6.31
CA PRO A 16 -10.05 20.24 6.87
C PRO A 16 -10.45 19.13 5.90
N LEU A 17 -10.86 17.99 6.45
CA LEU A 17 -11.37 16.88 5.65
C LEU A 17 -12.63 17.33 4.90
N ASP A 18 -12.68 17.04 3.60
CA ASP A 18 -13.83 17.40 2.76
C ASP A 18 -14.85 16.27 2.79
N SER A 19 -16.01 16.53 3.42
CA SER A 19 -17.08 15.53 3.56
C SER A 19 -17.73 15.13 2.23
N GLU A 20 -17.56 15.92 1.17
CA GLU A 20 -18.12 15.61 -0.16
C GLU A 20 -17.14 14.80 -1.04
N GLU A 21 -15.88 14.63 -0.62
CA GLU A 21 -14.88 13.88 -1.38
C GLU A 21 -15.31 12.43 -1.69
N PRO A 22 -15.88 11.64 -0.74
CA PRO A 22 -16.34 10.29 -1.03
C PRO A 22 -17.38 10.22 -2.14
N ARG A 23 -18.36 11.14 -2.13
CA ARG A 23 -19.43 11.18 -3.12
C ARG A 23 -18.91 11.58 -4.50
N ARG A 24 -18.00 12.55 -4.57
CA ARG A 24 -17.38 12.98 -5.85
C ARG A 24 -16.49 11.89 -6.42
N LEU A 25 -15.68 11.24 -5.57
CA LEU A 25 -14.85 10.10 -5.96
C LEU A 25 -15.70 8.99 -6.58
N ALA A 26 -16.79 8.61 -5.91
CA ALA A 26 -17.72 7.59 -6.38
C ALA A 26 -18.37 7.95 -7.72
N SER A 27 -18.80 9.21 -7.91
CA SER A 27 -19.36 9.70 -9.18
C SER A 27 -18.35 9.55 -10.32
N THR A 28 -17.11 10.00 -10.10
CA THR A 28 -16.05 9.90 -11.10
C THR A 28 -15.74 8.44 -11.45
N ILE A 29 -15.66 7.55 -10.46
CA ILE A 29 -15.44 6.12 -10.68
C ILE A 29 -16.56 5.51 -11.54
N ALA A 30 -17.82 5.84 -11.23
CA ALA A 30 -18.98 5.35 -11.98
C ALA A 30 -19.03 5.88 -13.41
N GLU A 31 -18.77 7.19 -13.60
CA GLU A 31 -18.69 7.83 -14.93
C GLU A 31 -17.60 7.23 -15.81
N MET A 32 -16.48 6.81 -15.22
CA MET A 32 -15.39 6.15 -15.93
C MET A 32 -15.68 4.66 -16.23
N GLY A 33 -16.71 4.07 -15.63
CA GLY A 33 -17.06 2.66 -15.81
C GLY A 33 -15.96 1.70 -15.33
N LEU A 34 -15.23 2.06 -14.27
CA LEU A 34 -14.14 1.24 -13.75
C LEU A 34 -14.66 -0.04 -13.09
N LYS A 35 -13.96 -1.16 -13.34
CA LYS A 35 -14.24 -2.45 -12.68
C LYS A 35 -13.37 -2.69 -11.45
N TYR A 36 -12.26 -1.96 -11.35
CA TYR A 36 -11.31 -2.03 -10.24
C TYR A 36 -10.79 -0.62 -9.95
N VAL A 37 -10.69 -0.26 -8.67
CA VAL A 37 -10.12 1.01 -8.24
C VAL A 37 -9.18 0.81 -7.06
N VAL A 38 -8.08 1.55 -7.04
CA VAL A 38 -7.20 1.67 -5.87
C VAL A 38 -7.46 3.04 -5.24
N ILE A 39 -7.85 3.05 -3.97
CA ILE A 39 -8.06 4.27 -3.18
C ILE A 39 -6.89 4.40 -2.20
N THR A 40 -6.24 5.56 -2.20
CA THR A 40 -5.13 5.84 -1.27
C THR A 40 -5.29 7.22 -0.64
N SER A 41 -4.46 7.52 0.36
CA SER A 41 -4.46 8.83 0.99
C SER A 41 -3.07 9.24 1.47
N VAL A 42 -2.95 10.52 1.80
CA VAL A 42 -1.83 11.03 2.59
C VAL A 42 -2.03 10.71 4.06
N ASP A 43 -0.94 10.66 4.84
CA ASP A 43 -1.06 10.54 6.30
C ASP A 43 -1.88 11.71 6.89
N ARG A 44 -2.87 11.38 7.73
CA ARG A 44 -3.72 12.32 8.47
C ARG A 44 -3.55 12.20 9.98
N ASP A 45 -2.31 12.37 10.45
CA ASP A 45 -1.97 12.39 11.89
C ASP A 45 -2.77 13.46 12.68
N ASP A 46 -3.36 14.44 12.00
CA ASP A 46 -4.24 15.46 12.56
C ASP A 46 -5.65 14.96 12.92
N LEU A 47 -6.08 13.82 12.36
CA LEU A 47 -7.38 13.21 12.65
C LEU A 47 -7.28 12.17 13.77
N ARG A 48 -8.35 11.97 14.54
CA ARG A 48 -8.38 11.01 15.67
C ARG A 48 -8.34 9.56 15.22
N ASP A 49 -8.80 9.27 14.02
CA ASP A 49 -8.84 7.94 13.40
C ASP A 49 -7.79 7.77 12.29
N GLY A 50 -6.91 8.76 12.09
CA GLY A 50 -5.90 8.74 11.03
C GLY A 50 -6.48 8.78 9.61
N GLY A 51 -7.77 9.11 9.45
CA GLY A 51 -8.48 9.10 8.17
C GLY A 51 -9.14 7.77 7.79
N ALA A 52 -9.14 6.76 8.67
CA ALA A 52 -9.76 5.47 8.41
C ALA A 52 -11.26 5.57 8.09
N GLY A 53 -12.00 6.44 8.80
CA GLY A 53 -13.42 6.69 8.51
C GLY A 53 -13.63 7.20 7.09
N HIS A 54 -12.71 8.02 6.59
CA HIS A 54 -12.80 8.55 5.24
C HIS A 54 -12.60 7.47 4.17
N PHE A 55 -11.69 6.50 4.40
CA PHE A 55 -11.56 5.34 3.53
C PHE A 55 -12.86 4.54 3.47
N VAL A 56 -13.48 4.26 4.61
CA VAL A 56 -14.74 3.51 4.71
C VAL A 56 -15.89 4.24 4.01
N GLU A 57 -16.00 5.57 4.17
CA GLU A 57 -17.00 6.37 3.46
C GLU A 57 -16.78 6.37 1.95
N CYS A 58 -15.52 6.43 1.48
CA CYS A 58 -15.18 6.27 0.06
C CYS A 58 -15.60 4.88 -0.46
N ILE A 59 -15.30 3.81 0.27
CA ILE A 59 -15.70 2.44 -0.09
C ILE A 59 -17.23 2.33 -0.22
N ARG A 60 -17.97 2.83 0.78
CA ARG A 60 -19.45 2.81 0.79
C ARG A 60 -20.03 3.60 -0.37
N ALA A 61 -19.58 4.83 -0.57
CA ALA A 61 -20.06 5.70 -1.64
C ALA A 61 -19.80 5.08 -3.02
N THR A 62 -18.61 4.50 -3.23
CA THR A 62 -18.24 3.84 -4.47
C THR A 62 -19.10 2.60 -4.73
N ARG A 63 -19.29 1.70 -3.75
CA ARG A 63 -20.15 0.52 -3.90
C ARG A 63 -21.62 0.89 -4.11
N ALA A 64 -22.10 1.98 -3.53
CA ALA A 64 -23.48 2.44 -3.74
C ALA A 64 -23.77 2.84 -5.20
N GLN A 65 -22.76 3.36 -5.92
CA GLN A 65 -22.90 3.77 -7.33
C GLN A 65 -22.40 2.71 -8.32
N SER A 66 -21.52 1.82 -7.89
CA SER A 66 -20.93 0.76 -8.72
C SER A 66 -20.86 -0.55 -7.92
N PRO A 67 -21.97 -1.29 -7.80
CA PRO A 67 -22.04 -2.46 -6.90
C PRO A 67 -21.09 -3.61 -7.25
N GLU A 68 -20.70 -3.74 -8.52
CA GLU A 68 -19.81 -4.81 -8.99
C GLU A 68 -18.32 -4.43 -8.99
N ILE A 69 -17.97 -3.22 -8.55
CA ILE A 69 -16.57 -2.77 -8.55
C ILE A 69 -15.77 -3.45 -7.45
N ARG A 70 -14.53 -3.82 -7.76
CA ARG A 70 -13.53 -4.22 -6.77
C ARG A 70 -12.72 -3.02 -6.29
N ILE A 71 -12.50 -2.92 -4.98
CA ILE A 71 -11.83 -1.79 -4.33
C ILE A 71 -10.61 -2.30 -3.56
N GLU A 72 -9.43 -1.86 -3.97
CA GLU A 72 -8.21 -1.95 -3.17
C GLU A 72 -8.01 -0.64 -2.41
N VAL A 73 -7.59 -0.73 -1.15
CA VAL A 73 -7.11 0.44 -0.41
C VAL A 73 -5.61 0.35 -0.20
N LEU A 74 -4.88 1.42 -0.47
CA LEU A 74 -3.48 1.60 -0.06
C LEU A 74 -3.44 2.59 1.09
N THR A 75 -3.28 2.06 2.30
CA THR A 75 -3.45 2.78 3.56
C THR A 75 -2.14 3.34 4.12
N PRO A 76 -2.19 4.45 4.89
CA PRO A 76 -1.11 4.82 5.79
C PRO A 76 -0.97 3.82 6.95
N ASP A 77 0.01 4.03 7.83
CA ASP A 77 0.24 3.13 8.99
C ASP A 77 -0.69 3.38 10.19
N PHE A 78 -1.55 4.41 10.11
CA PHE A 78 -2.42 4.86 11.20
C PHE A 78 -1.71 5.06 12.55
N ARG A 79 -0.45 5.54 12.56
CA ARG A 79 0.39 5.69 13.75
C ARG A 79 -0.36 6.19 14.99
N GLY A 80 -0.30 5.39 16.06
CA GLY A 80 -0.94 5.66 17.35
C GLY A 80 -2.48 5.55 17.34
N ARG A 81 -3.07 5.05 16.25
CA ARG A 81 -4.53 4.95 16.02
C ARG A 81 -4.91 3.64 15.32
N VAL A 82 -4.00 2.67 15.24
CA VAL A 82 -4.19 1.40 14.52
C VAL A 82 -5.46 0.68 14.99
N GLU A 83 -5.63 0.50 16.30
CA GLU A 83 -6.82 -0.17 16.86
C GLU A 83 -8.12 0.50 16.41
N ARG A 84 -8.19 1.84 16.50
CA ARG A 84 -9.37 2.59 16.06
C ARG A 84 -9.58 2.51 14.55
N ALA A 85 -8.51 2.55 13.76
CA ALA A 85 -8.59 2.44 12.31
C ALA A 85 -9.12 1.07 11.88
N LEU A 86 -8.61 -0.01 12.48
CA LEU A 86 -9.05 -1.37 12.22
C LEU A 86 -10.51 -1.60 12.63
N GLU A 87 -10.92 -1.09 13.79
CA GLU A 87 -12.33 -1.13 14.24
C GLU A 87 -13.27 -0.48 13.21
N ILE A 88 -12.85 0.64 12.62
CA ILE A 88 -13.64 1.32 11.57
C ILE A 88 -13.75 0.48 10.30
N PHE A 89 -12.68 -0.20 9.87
CA PHE A 89 -12.73 -1.05 8.67
C PHE A 89 -13.67 -2.25 8.78
N LEU A 90 -14.05 -2.68 9.99
CA LEU A 90 -15.11 -3.67 10.21
C LEU A 90 -16.44 -3.26 9.58
N GLU A 91 -16.68 -1.96 9.45
CA GLU A 91 -17.94 -1.43 8.94
C GLU A 91 -18.10 -1.57 7.42
N ALA A 92 -17.00 -1.49 6.66
CA ALA A 92 -16.98 -1.70 5.21
C ALA A 92 -15.55 -2.06 4.75
N PRO A 93 -15.17 -3.34 4.74
CA PRO A 93 -13.84 -3.75 4.32
C PRO A 93 -13.65 -3.57 2.80
N PRO A 94 -12.42 -3.30 2.34
CA PRO A 94 -12.06 -3.33 0.92
C PRO A 94 -12.04 -4.77 0.39
N ASP A 95 -11.85 -4.92 -0.92
CA ASP A 95 -11.61 -6.21 -1.58
C ASP A 95 -10.12 -6.61 -1.54
N VAL A 96 -9.20 -5.64 -1.39
CA VAL A 96 -7.77 -5.86 -1.11
C VAL A 96 -7.29 -4.80 -0.11
N PHE A 97 -6.59 -5.22 0.94
CA PHE A 97 -5.99 -4.30 1.91
C PHE A 97 -4.47 -4.20 1.68
N ASN A 98 -4.02 -3.03 1.23
CA ASN A 98 -2.63 -2.76 0.91
C ASN A 98 -1.99 -1.78 1.91
N HIS A 99 -0.82 -2.14 2.40
CA HIS A 99 0.09 -1.24 3.11
C HIS A 99 1.53 -1.56 2.73
N ASN A 100 2.21 -0.64 2.06
CA ASN A 100 3.58 -0.86 1.62
C ASN A 100 4.58 -0.79 2.79
N LEU A 101 5.61 -1.64 2.75
CA LEU A 101 6.81 -1.49 3.58
C LEU A 101 7.81 -0.49 2.97
N GLU A 102 7.80 -0.37 1.64
CA GLU A 102 8.62 0.52 0.81
C GLU A 102 10.11 0.13 0.75
N THR A 103 10.75 -0.29 1.84
CA THR A 103 12.16 -0.66 1.85
C THR A 103 12.52 -1.58 3.03
N VAL A 104 13.80 -1.97 3.11
CA VAL A 104 14.37 -2.86 4.12
C VAL A 104 14.57 -2.18 5.48
N PRO A 105 14.61 -2.92 6.61
CA PRO A 105 14.71 -2.35 7.96
C PRO A 105 15.87 -1.35 8.16
N ARG A 106 17.05 -1.64 7.59
CA ARG A 106 18.23 -0.77 7.68
C ARG A 106 18.00 0.62 7.09
N LEU A 107 17.27 0.71 5.98
CA LEU A 107 16.98 1.97 5.27
C LEU A 107 15.70 2.64 5.76
N TYR A 108 14.92 1.96 6.61
CA TYR A 108 13.56 2.36 6.92
C TYR A 108 13.48 3.74 7.59
N ARG A 109 14.39 4.06 8.52
CA ARG A 109 14.41 5.38 9.18
C ARG A 109 14.77 6.52 8.21
N GLU A 110 15.59 6.23 7.20
CA GLU A 110 15.99 7.19 6.18
C GLU A 110 14.85 7.42 5.16
N ALA A 111 14.23 6.34 4.68
CA ALA A 111 13.14 6.41 3.71
C ALA A 111 11.79 6.84 4.32
N ARG A 112 11.52 6.45 5.56
CA ARG A 112 10.24 6.63 6.26
C ARG A 112 10.43 7.08 7.71
N PRO A 113 10.99 8.28 7.96
CA PRO A 113 11.32 8.74 9.31
C PRO A 113 10.11 8.83 10.27
N GLY A 114 8.88 8.82 9.73
CA GLY A 114 7.65 8.85 10.52
C GLY A 114 6.96 7.50 10.73
N ALA A 115 7.43 6.41 10.12
CA ALA A 115 6.83 5.08 10.22
C ALA A 115 7.77 4.13 11.00
N ASP A 116 7.24 2.96 11.37
CA ASP A 116 7.98 1.88 12.03
C ASP A 116 7.82 0.56 11.25
N TYR A 117 8.92 -0.12 10.95
CA TYR A 117 8.92 -1.33 10.11
C TYR A 117 8.05 -2.43 10.71
N GLN A 118 8.24 -2.72 12.01
CA GLN A 118 7.45 -3.74 12.70
C GLN A 118 5.99 -3.27 12.87
N GLY A 119 5.75 -1.99 13.09
CA GLY A 119 4.42 -1.38 13.11
C GLY A 119 3.65 -1.61 11.81
N SER A 120 4.29 -1.43 10.66
CA SER A 120 3.69 -1.73 9.34
C SER A 120 3.35 -3.20 9.14
N LEU A 121 4.24 -4.10 9.55
CA LEU A 121 3.99 -5.55 9.53
C LEU A 121 2.84 -5.95 10.46
N ASN A 122 2.83 -5.40 11.67
CA ASN A 122 1.78 -5.64 12.66
C ASN A 122 0.42 -5.13 12.18
N LEU A 123 0.35 -3.99 11.48
CA LEU A 123 -0.89 -3.49 10.88
C LEU A 123 -1.49 -4.51 9.90
N LEU A 124 -0.66 -5.03 8.98
CA LEU A 124 -1.10 -6.03 8.00
C LEU A 124 -1.60 -7.31 8.69
N LYS A 125 -0.84 -7.82 9.66
CA LYS A 125 -1.20 -9.02 10.43
C LYS A 125 -2.50 -8.83 11.22
N GLN A 126 -2.67 -7.70 11.90
CA GLN A 126 -3.87 -7.40 12.68
C GLN A 126 -5.10 -7.24 11.79
N PHE A 127 -4.97 -6.58 10.63
CA PHE A 127 -6.05 -6.49 9.66
C PHE A 127 -6.46 -7.87 9.16
N LYS A 128 -5.50 -8.71 8.74
CA LYS A 128 -5.78 -10.08 8.27
C LYS A 128 -6.46 -10.94 9.33
N ALA A 129 -6.08 -10.80 10.60
CA ALA A 129 -6.74 -11.51 11.70
C ALA A 129 -8.22 -11.12 11.90
N GLN A 130 -8.59 -9.87 11.59
CA GLN A 130 -9.98 -9.40 11.65
C GLN A 130 -10.77 -9.69 10.36
N HIS A 131 -10.07 -9.80 9.23
CA HIS A 131 -10.63 -9.98 7.89
C HIS A 131 -9.91 -11.11 7.13
N PRO A 132 -10.08 -12.38 7.54
CA PRO A 132 -9.34 -13.51 6.96
C PRO A 132 -9.58 -13.67 5.45
N GLU A 133 -10.77 -13.31 4.97
CA GLU A 133 -11.18 -13.40 3.57
C GLU A 133 -10.66 -12.24 2.70
N VAL A 134 -10.15 -11.15 3.30
CA VAL A 134 -9.64 -10.00 2.55
C VAL A 134 -8.16 -10.23 2.28
N PRO A 135 -7.74 -10.35 1.01
CA PRO A 135 -6.33 -10.51 0.68
C PRO A 135 -5.53 -9.27 1.09
N SER A 136 -4.36 -9.52 1.66
CA SER A 136 -3.45 -8.45 2.07
C SER A 136 -2.28 -8.30 1.09
N LYS A 137 -1.85 -7.05 0.89
CA LYS A 137 -0.84 -6.68 -0.09
C LYS A 137 0.18 -5.74 0.51
N SER A 138 1.42 -5.86 0.04
CA SER A 138 2.46 -4.89 0.32
C SER A 138 3.32 -4.63 -0.92
N GLY A 139 4.21 -3.66 -0.78
CA GLY A 139 5.12 -3.24 -1.83
C GLY A 139 6.46 -2.79 -1.27
N ILE A 140 7.50 -3.04 -2.04
CA ILE A 140 8.85 -2.53 -1.82
C ILE A 140 9.37 -1.86 -3.09
N MET A 141 10.14 -0.80 -2.88
CA MET A 141 10.93 -0.17 -3.94
C MET A 141 12.37 -0.64 -3.84
N VAL A 142 12.96 -0.98 -4.98
CA VAL A 142 14.37 -1.35 -5.10
C VAL A 142 15.17 -0.25 -5.80
N GLY A 143 16.46 -0.19 -5.53
CA GLY A 143 17.37 0.86 -5.98
C GLY A 143 17.64 1.97 -4.96
N LEU A 144 17.26 1.79 -3.69
CA LEU A 144 17.56 2.71 -2.58
C LEU A 144 18.86 2.37 -1.86
N GLY A 145 19.48 1.24 -2.18
CA GLY A 145 20.74 0.78 -1.59
C GLY A 145 20.57 -0.44 -0.70
N GLU A 146 19.43 -1.14 -0.81
CA GLU A 146 19.18 -2.44 -0.23
C GLU A 146 19.97 -3.56 -0.93
N GLU A 147 20.37 -4.57 -0.16
CA GLU A 147 20.99 -5.80 -0.65
C GLU A 147 19.95 -6.89 -0.90
N LEU A 148 20.26 -7.87 -1.76
CA LEU A 148 19.33 -8.94 -2.12
C LEU A 148 18.88 -9.78 -0.90
N ASP A 149 19.81 -10.08 0.02
CA ASP A 149 19.48 -10.82 1.25
C ASP A 149 18.53 -10.04 2.16
N GLU A 150 18.64 -8.71 2.18
CA GLU A 150 17.71 -7.86 2.95
C GLU A 150 16.33 -7.85 2.30
N ILE A 151 16.26 -7.84 0.96
CA ILE A 151 14.99 -7.98 0.23
C ILE A 151 14.35 -9.34 0.53
N ARG A 152 15.13 -10.42 0.51
CA ARG A 152 14.67 -11.77 0.84
C ARG A 152 14.11 -11.82 2.26
N GLN A 153 14.80 -11.22 3.23
CA GLN A 153 14.30 -11.15 4.61
C GLN A 153 12.97 -10.40 4.68
N VAL A 154 12.79 -9.29 3.96
CA VAL A 154 11.50 -8.59 3.90
C VAL A 154 10.40 -9.47 3.33
N MET A 155 10.68 -10.27 2.30
CA MET A 155 9.70 -11.21 1.75
C MET A 155 9.30 -12.27 2.78
N GLU A 156 10.27 -12.83 3.53
CA GLU A 156 10.01 -13.78 4.61
C GLU A 156 9.18 -13.15 5.74
N ASP A 157 9.51 -11.93 6.14
CA ASP A 157 8.79 -11.18 7.16
C ASP A 157 7.34 -10.93 6.72
N LEU A 158 7.12 -10.49 5.48
CA LEU A 158 5.78 -10.31 4.91
C LEU A 158 4.96 -11.62 4.94
N ARG A 159 5.56 -12.75 4.57
CA ARG A 159 4.88 -14.06 4.64
C ARG A 159 4.58 -14.49 6.07
N ALA A 160 5.50 -14.27 7.01
CA ALA A 160 5.26 -14.53 8.43
C ALA A 160 4.08 -13.70 8.99
N HIS A 161 3.78 -12.56 8.37
CA HIS A 161 2.65 -11.68 8.69
C HIS A 161 1.42 -11.91 7.79
N GLU A 162 1.35 -13.05 7.09
CA GLU A 162 0.22 -13.48 6.24
C GLU A 162 -0.07 -12.56 5.04
N VAL A 163 0.94 -11.84 4.55
CA VAL A 163 0.81 -10.98 3.36
C VAL A 163 0.83 -11.80 2.09
N GLU A 164 -0.25 -11.78 1.32
CA GLU A 164 -0.48 -12.68 0.19
C GLU A 164 0.06 -12.13 -1.14
N MET A 165 0.04 -10.81 -1.30
CA MET A 165 0.41 -10.15 -2.56
C MET A 165 1.63 -9.24 -2.37
N LEU A 166 2.54 -9.26 -3.36
CA LEU A 166 3.76 -8.43 -3.33
C LEU A 166 3.96 -7.67 -4.63
N THR A 167 4.32 -6.39 -4.49
CA THR A 167 4.80 -5.56 -5.60
C THR A 167 6.25 -5.15 -5.38
N ILE A 168 7.08 -5.27 -6.42
CA ILE A 168 8.49 -4.89 -6.42
C ILE A 168 8.73 -3.98 -7.62
N GLY A 169 9.07 -2.73 -7.36
CA GLY A 169 9.25 -1.71 -8.39
C GLY A 169 10.55 -0.94 -8.25
N GLN A 170 11.08 -0.38 -9.34
CA GLN A 170 12.26 0.49 -9.27
C GLN A 170 11.88 1.81 -8.60
N TYR A 171 12.66 2.23 -7.61
CA TYR A 171 12.65 3.58 -7.09
C TYR A 171 13.11 4.55 -8.18
N LEU A 172 12.24 5.52 -8.49
CA LEU A 172 12.55 6.61 -9.41
C LEU A 172 12.52 7.91 -8.60
N GLN A 173 13.66 8.59 -8.52
CA GLN A 173 13.80 9.83 -7.79
C GLN A 173 12.89 10.92 -8.41
N PRO A 174 11.90 11.46 -7.67
CA PRO A 174 10.99 12.45 -8.24
C PRO A 174 11.66 13.79 -8.57
N SER A 175 12.64 14.19 -7.75
CA SER A 175 13.45 15.39 -7.98
C SER A 175 14.78 15.31 -7.24
N ARG A 176 15.71 16.22 -7.53
CA ARG A 176 17.04 16.29 -6.89
C ARG A 176 17.01 16.51 -5.36
N HIS A 177 15.85 16.82 -4.79
CA HIS A 177 15.67 17.00 -3.35
C HIS A 177 15.16 15.75 -2.62
N HIS A 178 14.90 14.67 -3.35
CA HIS A 178 14.51 13.36 -2.82
C HIS A 178 15.73 12.45 -2.69
N LEU A 179 15.57 11.28 -2.06
CA LEU A 179 16.65 10.30 -1.93
C LEU A 179 17.27 10.00 -3.30
N PRO A 180 18.61 9.90 -3.40
CA PRO A 180 19.26 9.52 -4.65
C PRO A 180 18.92 8.07 -5.00
N VAL A 181 18.85 7.77 -6.29
CA VAL A 181 18.85 6.38 -6.75
C VAL A 181 20.24 5.81 -6.52
N SER A 182 20.34 4.73 -5.74
CA SER A 182 21.61 4.03 -5.50
C SER A 182 21.99 3.15 -6.68
N ARG A 183 21.02 2.46 -7.28
CA ARG A 183 21.23 1.61 -8.47
C ARG A 183 19.93 1.43 -9.26
N PHE A 184 20.08 1.12 -10.54
CA PHE A 184 18.99 0.62 -11.38
C PHE A 184 19.08 -0.89 -11.44
N VAL A 185 18.04 -1.55 -10.92
CA VAL A 185 17.93 -3.01 -10.90
C VAL A 185 17.60 -3.51 -12.31
N THR A 186 18.28 -4.57 -12.73
CA THR A 186 18.09 -5.14 -14.08
C THR A 186 16.78 -5.93 -14.16
N PRO A 187 16.20 -6.09 -15.37
CA PRO A 187 15.02 -6.94 -15.54
C PRO A 187 15.21 -8.38 -15.07
N GLU A 188 16.42 -8.93 -15.18
CA GLU A 188 16.78 -10.28 -14.70
C GLU A 188 16.69 -10.35 -13.17
N GLU A 189 17.26 -9.38 -12.45
CA GLU A 189 17.13 -9.32 -10.99
C GLU A 189 15.67 -9.15 -10.52
N PHE A 190 14.83 -8.41 -11.26
CA PHE A 190 13.39 -8.37 -10.98
C PHE A 190 12.73 -9.74 -11.16
N GLN A 191 13.13 -10.50 -12.17
CA GLN A 191 12.63 -11.86 -12.39
C GLN A 191 13.09 -12.81 -11.28
N ASP A 192 14.34 -12.72 -10.83
CA ASP A 192 14.86 -13.51 -9.72
C ASP A 192 14.10 -13.23 -8.41
N MET A 193 13.84 -11.95 -8.12
CA MET A 193 13.02 -11.56 -6.97
C MET A 193 11.56 -12.06 -7.10
N ALA A 194 11.00 -12.11 -8.31
CA ALA A 194 9.67 -12.65 -8.53
C ALA A 194 9.62 -14.15 -8.22
N THR A 195 10.59 -14.91 -8.73
CA THR A 195 10.72 -16.35 -8.48
C THR A 195 10.91 -16.62 -6.99
N MET A 196 11.79 -15.87 -6.32
CA MET A 196 11.99 -15.98 -4.87
C MET A 196 10.69 -15.75 -4.08
N ALA A 197 9.92 -14.72 -4.42
CA ALA A 197 8.64 -14.46 -3.77
C ALA A 197 7.61 -15.59 -4.06
N GLN A 198 7.54 -16.10 -5.28
CA GLN A 198 6.66 -17.22 -5.61
C GLN A 198 7.03 -18.48 -4.80
N GLU A 199 8.32 -18.78 -4.65
CA GLU A 199 8.81 -19.90 -3.82
C GLU A 199 8.47 -19.74 -2.33
N LEU A 200 8.42 -18.50 -1.83
CA LEU A 200 7.96 -18.17 -0.47
C LEU A 200 6.42 -18.22 -0.32
N GLY A 201 5.69 -18.48 -1.40
CA GLY A 201 4.25 -18.71 -1.39
C GLY A 201 3.39 -17.45 -1.42
N PHE A 202 3.89 -16.34 -1.98
CA PHE A 202 3.01 -15.22 -2.36
C PHE A 202 2.07 -15.68 -3.48
N SER A 203 0.77 -15.41 -3.35
CA SER A 203 -0.23 -15.81 -4.34
C SER A 203 -0.22 -14.93 -5.58
N ASN A 204 0.22 -13.67 -5.45
CA ASN A 204 0.42 -12.78 -6.58
C ASN A 204 1.68 -11.93 -6.40
N VAL A 205 2.53 -11.91 -7.42
CA VAL A 205 3.77 -11.13 -7.42
C VAL A 205 3.86 -10.32 -8.71
N ALA A 206 3.95 -9.01 -8.59
CA ALA A 206 4.33 -8.14 -9.69
C ALA A 206 5.71 -7.54 -9.43
N SER A 207 6.68 -7.89 -10.27
CA SER A 207 8.07 -7.47 -10.12
C SER A 207 8.62 -6.99 -11.47
N ALA A 208 8.80 -5.68 -11.60
CA ALA A 208 9.40 -5.09 -12.80
C ALA A 208 9.71 -3.59 -12.57
N PRO A 209 10.59 -2.97 -13.38
CA PRO A 209 11.02 -1.59 -13.15
C PRO A 209 9.87 -0.58 -13.01
N MET A 210 8.83 -0.70 -13.83
CA MET A 210 7.69 0.22 -13.86
C MET A 210 6.52 -0.21 -12.96
N VAL A 211 6.66 -1.31 -12.21
CA VAL A 211 5.63 -1.72 -11.25
C VAL A 211 5.49 -0.67 -10.16
N ARG A 212 4.23 -0.41 -9.82
CA ARG A 212 3.80 0.40 -8.69
C ARG A 212 2.74 -0.39 -7.95
N SER A 213 2.46 -0.02 -6.69
CA SER A 213 1.47 -0.72 -5.88
C SER A 213 0.09 -0.84 -6.56
N SER A 214 -0.28 0.09 -7.46
CA SER A 214 -1.53 0.05 -8.23
C SER A 214 -1.40 -0.48 -9.68
N TYR A 215 -0.18 -0.80 -10.16
CA TYR A 215 0.03 -1.22 -11.54
C TYR A 215 -0.59 -2.59 -11.80
N HIS A 216 -1.53 -2.69 -12.76
CA HIS A 216 -2.25 -3.94 -13.07
C HIS A 216 -2.89 -4.60 -11.82
N ALA A 217 -3.33 -3.80 -10.85
CA ALA A 217 -3.93 -4.32 -9.61
C ALA A 217 -5.17 -5.19 -9.89
N ASP A 218 -5.93 -4.89 -10.95
CA ASP A 218 -7.04 -5.72 -11.39
C ASP A 218 -6.58 -7.12 -11.85
N LEU A 219 -5.47 -7.22 -12.59
CA LEU A 219 -4.89 -8.50 -12.99
C LEU A 219 -4.31 -9.24 -11.79
N GLN A 220 -3.69 -8.52 -10.86
CA GLN A 220 -3.13 -9.11 -9.63
C GLN A 220 -4.22 -9.71 -8.73
N ALA A 221 -5.40 -9.07 -8.66
CA ALA A 221 -6.52 -9.53 -7.83
C ALA A 221 -7.40 -10.60 -8.50
N ARG A 222 -7.20 -10.91 -9.79
CA ARG A 222 -8.04 -11.88 -10.53
C ARG A 222 -7.85 -13.33 -10.09
N GLU A 223 -6.68 -13.69 -9.56
CA GLU A 223 -6.37 -15.09 -9.19
C GLU A 223 -6.78 -15.45 -7.76
N LEU A 224 -7.27 -14.48 -6.99
CA LEU A 224 -7.60 -14.62 -5.56
C LEU A 224 -9.12 -14.68 -5.27
N VAL A 225 -9.97 -14.54 -6.29
CA VAL A 225 -11.44 -14.50 -6.17
C VAL A 225 -12.11 -15.20 -7.35
#